data_AF-A0A1Q3H7W5-F1
#
_entry.id   AF-A0A1Q3H7W5-F1
#
_cell.length_a   1.000
_cell.length_b   1.000
_cell.length_c   1.000
_cell.angle_alpha   90.00
_cell.angle_beta   90.00
_cell.angle_gamma   90.00
#
_symmetry.space_group_name_H-M   'P 1'
#
loop_
_entity.id
_entity.type
_entity.pdbx_description
1 polymer ?
#
loop_
_entity_poly.entity_id
_entity_poly.type
_entity_poly.pdbx_seq_one_letter_code
_entity_poly.pdbx_strand_id
1 'polypeptide(L)'
;AGTVRFHPAWVEFCRDWDVTPKACGPYRARTKGKTESGVKYVKRNALAGRGFDSFGAMERHLEEWMAEADARVHGTTHERPLDRFEREEKAALRPLPSRPLPRRQQRLKRKVANDALVDVDTVRYSVPHRLVRESVEVQVGEQQVRIFHAGKLVATHARGKEPHARVVDEAHWEGLWRPRTVEPVEGSSKLAVHGRSLEDYAAVVEHAGKRGAA
;
A
#
# COMPACT_ATOMS: atom_id res chain seq x y z
N ALA A 1 4.28 -34.94 7.65
CA ALA A 1 4.28 -33.69 8.45
C ALA A 1 4.75 -32.56 7.56
N GLY A 2 4.05 -31.42 7.51
CA GLY A 2 4.42 -30.31 6.62
C GLY A 2 5.73 -29.67 7.08
N THR A 3 6.75 -29.69 6.22
CA THR A 3 8.01 -28.99 6.47
C THR A 3 7.75 -27.49 6.47
N VAL A 4 7.99 -26.83 7.60
CA VAL A 4 7.89 -25.37 7.65
C VAL A 4 9.02 -24.78 6.82
N ARG A 5 8.67 -24.05 5.76
CA ARG A 5 9.63 -23.32 4.94
C ARG A 5 9.50 -21.83 5.22
N PHE A 6 10.52 -21.27 5.86
CA PHE A 6 10.61 -19.82 6.04
C PHE A 6 10.98 -19.14 4.72
N HIS A 7 10.49 -17.91 4.53
CA HIS A 7 10.88 -17.08 3.40
C HIS A 7 12.40 -16.76 3.47
N PRO A 8 13.17 -16.84 2.37
CA PRO A 8 14.62 -16.62 2.41
C PRO A 8 15.03 -15.29 3.06
N ALA A 9 14.33 -14.19 2.73
CA ALA A 9 14.60 -12.87 3.33
C ALA A 9 14.33 -12.83 4.84
N TRP A 10 13.40 -13.66 5.35
CA TRP A 10 13.17 -13.77 6.80
C TRP A 10 14.31 -14.55 7.48
N VAL A 11 14.82 -15.60 6.84
CA VAL A 11 15.99 -16.35 7.34
C VAL A 11 17.24 -15.48 7.38
N GLU A 12 17.44 -14.66 6.35
CA GLU A 12 18.53 -13.68 6.29
C GLU A 12 18.42 -12.64 7.41
N PHE A 13 17.23 -12.04 7.61
CA PHE A 13 16.98 -11.16 8.74
C PHE A 13 17.30 -11.83 10.08
N CYS A 14 16.81 -13.06 10.30
CA CYS A 14 17.08 -13.79 11.53
C CYS A 14 18.59 -14.00 11.77
N ARG A 15 19.35 -14.30 10.73
CA ARG A 15 20.82 -14.43 10.81
C ARG A 15 21.49 -13.10 11.13
N ASP A 16 21.08 -12.03 10.48
CA ASP A 16 21.70 -10.71 10.63
C ASP A 16 21.40 -10.07 11.99
N TRP A 17 20.27 -10.44 12.61
CA TRP A 17 19.82 -9.87 13.88
C TRP A 17 19.96 -10.85 15.06
N ASP A 18 20.60 -12.00 14.82
CA ASP A 18 20.80 -13.08 15.79
C ASP A 18 19.49 -13.50 16.50
N VAL A 19 18.45 -13.64 15.69
CA VAL A 19 17.11 -14.09 16.10
C VAL A 19 16.91 -15.53 15.64
N THR A 20 16.48 -16.41 16.53
CA THR A 20 16.12 -17.79 16.16
C THR A 20 14.61 -17.88 15.86
N PRO A 21 14.19 -18.10 14.59
CA PRO A 21 12.78 -18.23 14.26
C PRO A 21 12.26 -19.59 14.74
N LYS A 22 11.17 -19.57 15.52
CA LYS A 22 10.48 -20.79 15.98
C LYS A 22 9.09 -20.85 15.36
N ALA A 23 8.87 -21.85 14.50
CA ALA A 23 7.57 -22.07 13.91
C ALA A 23 6.67 -22.87 14.86
N CYS A 24 5.44 -22.40 15.06
CA CYS A 24 4.42 -23.20 15.72
C CYS A 24 3.86 -24.22 14.73
N GLY A 25 3.80 -25.49 15.12
CA GLY A 25 3.17 -26.52 14.31
C GLY A 25 1.67 -26.25 14.11
N PRO A 26 1.09 -26.55 12.93
CA PRO A 26 -0.34 -26.46 12.73
C PRO A 26 -1.09 -27.34 13.74
N TYR A 27 -2.24 -26.87 14.21
CA TYR A 27 -3.10 -27.52 15.22
C TYR A 27 -2.48 -27.75 16.61
N ARG A 28 -1.32 -27.14 16.92
CA ARG A 28 -0.75 -27.13 18.28
C ARG A 28 -1.10 -25.84 19.04
N ALA A 29 -2.38 -25.67 19.39
CA ALA A 29 -2.85 -24.49 20.13
C ALA A 29 -2.13 -24.26 21.48
N ARG A 30 -1.70 -25.35 22.15
CA ARG A 30 -1.04 -25.29 23.47
C ARG A 30 0.31 -24.55 23.46
N THR A 31 1.00 -24.43 22.32
CA THR A 31 2.28 -23.69 22.25
C THR A 31 2.11 -22.18 22.12
N LYS A 32 0.88 -21.68 21.96
CA LYS A 32 0.58 -20.26 21.67
C LYS A 32 -0.13 -19.52 22.81
N GLY A 33 -0.53 -20.22 23.88
CA GLY A 33 -1.38 -19.67 24.94
C GLY A 33 -0.82 -18.42 25.63
N LYS A 34 0.50 -18.37 25.90
CA LYS A 34 1.13 -17.18 26.51
C LYS A 34 1.02 -15.93 25.62
N THR A 35 1.28 -16.08 24.32
CA THR A 35 1.18 -14.97 23.36
C THR A 35 -0.26 -14.49 23.20
N GLU A 36 -1.23 -15.41 23.17
CA GLU A 36 -2.65 -15.04 23.03
C GLU A 36 -3.21 -14.35 24.28
N SER A 37 -2.76 -14.71 25.48
CA SER A 37 -3.15 -14.02 26.71
C SER A 37 -2.69 -12.56 26.73
N GLY A 38 -1.48 -12.27 26.25
CA GLY A 38 -0.99 -10.88 26.11
C GLY A 38 -1.84 -10.06 25.14
N VAL A 39 -2.17 -10.61 23.97
CA VAL A 39 -3.05 -9.95 22.99
C VAL A 39 -4.44 -9.71 23.57
N LYS A 40 -5.01 -10.68 24.29
CA LYS A 40 -6.30 -10.51 24.98
C LYS A 40 -6.25 -9.41 26.03
N TYR A 41 -5.15 -9.31 26.78
CA TYR A 41 -4.96 -8.28 27.80
C TYR A 41 -4.99 -6.88 27.16
N VAL A 42 -4.18 -6.63 26.14
CA VAL A 42 -4.15 -5.33 25.44
C VAL A 42 -5.53 -5.01 24.85
N LYS A 43 -6.15 -5.94 24.12
CA LYS A 43 -7.47 -5.70 23.51
C LYS A 43 -8.55 -5.35 24.54
N ARG A 44 -8.57 -6.04 25.69
CA ARG A 44 -9.60 -5.84 26.72
C ARG A 44 -9.37 -4.61 27.59
N ASN A 45 -8.12 -4.29 27.89
CA ASN A 45 -7.79 -3.26 28.88
C ASN A 45 -7.37 -1.94 28.23
N ALA A 46 -6.69 -1.98 27.09
CA ALA A 46 -6.25 -0.78 26.39
C ALA A 46 -7.31 -0.27 25.41
N LEU A 47 -7.98 -1.16 24.66
CA LEU A 47 -8.76 -0.77 23.48
C LEU A 47 -10.28 -0.94 23.62
N ALA A 48 -10.76 -1.88 24.44
CA ALA A 48 -12.18 -2.23 24.46
C ALA A 48 -13.08 -1.03 24.83
N GLY A 49 -14.12 -0.82 24.02
CA GLY A 49 -15.12 0.24 24.26
C GLY A 49 -14.64 1.66 23.91
N ARG A 50 -13.45 1.83 23.33
CA ARG A 50 -12.90 3.14 22.96
C ARG A 50 -13.02 3.40 21.46
N GLY A 51 -13.44 4.61 21.12
CA GLY A 51 -13.30 5.19 19.79
C GLY A 51 -12.13 6.18 19.77
N PHE A 52 -11.49 6.34 18.62
CA PHE A 52 -10.40 7.29 18.43
C PHE A 52 -10.67 8.14 17.20
N ASP A 53 -10.45 9.45 17.31
CA ASP A 53 -10.70 10.40 16.23
C ASP A 53 -9.70 10.26 15.06
N SER A 54 -8.55 9.64 15.32
CA SER A 54 -7.52 9.35 14.32
C SER A 54 -6.63 8.20 14.75
N PHE A 55 -5.88 7.64 13.80
CA PHE A 55 -4.85 6.64 14.10
C PHE A 55 -3.78 7.17 15.07
N GLY A 56 -3.33 8.41 14.87
CA GLY A 56 -2.35 9.03 15.77
C GLY A 56 -2.88 9.26 17.20
N ALA A 57 -4.19 9.46 17.37
CA ALA A 57 -4.80 9.50 18.70
C ALA A 57 -4.79 8.13 19.39
N MET A 58 -5.03 7.06 18.63
CA MET A 58 -4.91 5.69 19.14
C MET A 58 -3.46 5.35 19.54
N GLU A 59 -2.48 5.78 18.75
CA GLU A 59 -1.05 5.56 19.05
C GLU A 59 -0.64 6.21 20.36
N ARG A 60 -0.95 7.50 20.56
CA ARG A 60 -0.65 8.22 21.82
C ARG A 60 -1.32 7.56 23.04
N HIS A 61 -2.59 7.19 22.91
CA HIS A 61 -3.30 6.47 23.97
C HIS A 61 -2.61 5.15 24.34
N LEU A 62 -2.13 4.40 23.35
CA LEU A 62 -1.40 3.16 23.61
C LEU A 62 -0.05 3.40 24.29
N GLU A 63 0.67 4.47 23.93
CA GLU A 63 1.92 4.87 24.59
C GLU A 63 1.70 5.19 26.07
N GLU A 64 0.69 5.99 26.39
CA GLU A 64 0.31 6.32 27.76
C GLU A 64 -0.11 5.08 28.55
N TRP A 65 -0.97 4.26 27.94
CA TRP A 65 -1.47 3.03 28.58
C TRP A 65 -0.34 2.01 28.84
N MET A 66 0.67 1.93 27.98
CA MET A 66 1.82 1.05 28.22
C MET A 66 2.58 1.43 29.50
N ALA A 67 2.77 2.72 29.75
CA ALA A 67 3.40 3.18 30.99
C ALA A 67 2.60 2.78 32.24
N GLU A 68 1.26 2.88 32.18
CA GLU A 68 0.39 2.38 33.25
C GLU A 68 0.49 0.85 33.43
N ALA A 69 0.49 0.12 32.31
CA ALA A 69 0.57 -1.33 32.30
C ALA A 69 1.90 -1.86 32.84
N ASP A 70 2.99 -1.13 32.65
CA ASP A 70 4.33 -1.45 33.16
C ASP A 70 4.50 -1.10 34.64
N ALA A 71 3.74 -0.12 35.13
CA ALA A 71 3.75 0.30 36.53
C ALA A 71 2.79 -0.49 37.44
N ARG A 72 1.88 -1.30 36.90
CA ARG A 72 0.93 -2.10 37.70
C ARG A 72 1.60 -3.26 38.42
N VAL A 73 1.08 -3.68 39.56
CA VAL A 73 1.48 -4.95 40.18
C VAL A 73 0.90 -6.12 39.38
N HIS A 74 1.76 -6.98 38.84
CA HIS A 74 1.32 -8.08 38.00
C HIS A 74 0.83 -9.27 38.85
N GLY A 75 -0.38 -9.77 38.59
CA GLY A 75 -1.03 -10.77 39.46
C GLY A 75 -0.33 -12.13 39.58
N THR A 76 0.59 -12.47 38.67
CA THR A 76 1.38 -13.73 38.73
C THR A 76 2.74 -13.56 39.40
N THR A 77 3.40 -12.42 39.21
CA THR A 77 4.75 -12.17 39.73
C THR A 77 4.72 -11.35 41.01
N HIS A 78 3.56 -10.78 41.35
CA HIS A 78 3.31 -9.92 42.51
C HIS A 78 4.25 -8.70 42.60
N GLU A 79 4.81 -8.30 41.46
CA GLU A 79 5.71 -7.16 41.33
C GLU A 79 5.35 -6.34 40.08
N ARG A 80 5.90 -5.14 39.98
CA ARG A 80 5.72 -4.28 38.80
C ARG A 80 6.62 -4.78 37.67
N PRO A 81 6.09 -4.99 36.44
CA PRO A 81 6.89 -5.41 35.29
C PRO A 81 8.12 -4.54 35.07
N LEU A 82 7.99 -3.22 35.20
CA LEU A 82 9.10 -2.28 35.03
C LEU A 82 10.25 -2.54 36.04
N ASP A 83 9.91 -2.77 37.31
CA ASP A 83 10.90 -2.97 38.37
C ASP A 83 11.66 -4.29 38.15
N ARG A 84 10.96 -5.33 37.71
CA ARG A 84 11.57 -6.61 37.32
C ARG A 84 12.50 -6.46 36.12
N PHE A 85 12.04 -5.73 35.10
CA PHE A 85 12.82 -5.49 33.88
C PHE A 85 14.13 -4.76 34.19
N GLU A 86 14.06 -3.67 34.97
CA GLU A 86 15.24 -2.87 35.34
C GLU A 86 16.22 -3.67 36.21
N ARG A 87 15.72 -4.51 37.13
CA ARG A 87 16.55 -5.31 38.05
C ARG A 87 17.29 -6.47 37.35
N GLU A 88 16.60 -7.19 36.47
CA GLU A 88 17.08 -8.50 35.98
C GLU A 88 17.22 -8.55 34.46
N GLU A 89 16.17 -8.18 33.73
CA GLU A 89 16.10 -8.45 32.29
C GLU A 89 17.02 -7.54 31.49
N LYS A 90 17.10 -6.25 31.85
CA LYS A 90 17.89 -5.24 31.14
C LYS A 90 19.37 -5.60 31.06
N ALA A 91 19.93 -6.17 32.12
CA ALA A 91 21.32 -6.62 32.15
C ALA A 91 21.56 -7.89 31.31
N ALA A 92 20.52 -8.70 31.07
CA ALA A 92 20.60 -9.89 30.23
C ALA A 92 20.38 -9.60 28.74
N LEU A 93 19.89 -8.40 28.38
CA LEU A 93 19.69 -7.99 27.00
C LEU A 93 21.02 -7.64 26.32
N ARG A 94 21.13 -8.04 25.06
CA ARG A 94 22.28 -7.69 24.21
C ARG A 94 22.02 -6.37 23.49
N PRO A 95 23.06 -5.57 23.22
CA PRO A 95 22.90 -4.37 22.40
C PRO A 95 22.38 -4.73 21.01
N LEU A 96 21.63 -3.81 20.42
CA LEU A 96 21.15 -3.95 19.06
C LEU A 96 22.36 -3.98 18.09
N PRO A 97 22.42 -4.91 17.12
CA PRO A 97 23.46 -4.89 16.10
C PRO A 97 23.49 -3.54 15.38
N SER A 98 24.69 -3.01 15.08
CA SER A 98 24.87 -1.74 14.35
C SER A 98 24.49 -1.81 12.86
N ARG A 99 23.72 -2.82 12.47
CA ARG A 99 23.27 -3.04 11.10
C ARG A 99 22.07 -2.14 10.82
N PRO A 100 22.02 -1.48 9.65
CA PRO A 100 20.80 -0.78 9.25
C PRO A 100 19.65 -1.79 9.15
N LEU A 101 18.47 -1.39 9.60
CA LEU A 101 17.26 -2.19 9.42
C LEU A 101 17.13 -2.54 7.93
N PRO A 102 16.83 -3.81 7.59
CA PRO A 102 16.66 -4.18 6.20
C PRO A 102 15.55 -3.31 5.61
N ARG A 103 15.91 -2.51 4.61
CA ARG A 103 14.93 -1.72 3.89
C ARG A 103 13.93 -2.71 3.29
N ARG A 104 12.63 -2.51 3.55
CA ARG A 104 11.55 -3.20 2.86
C ARG A 104 11.59 -2.80 1.38
N GLN A 105 12.54 -3.35 0.64
CA GLN A 105 12.60 -3.27 -0.81
C GLN A 105 11.99 -4.53 -1.37
N GLN A 106 10.69 -4.47 -1.65
CA GLN A 106 10.00 -5.58 -2.27
C GLN A 106 10.18 -5.49 -3.78
N ARG A 107 10.78 -6.51 -4.39
CA ARG A 107 10.83 -6.65 -5.85
C ARG A 107 9.68 -7.54 -6.29
N LEU A 108 8.76 -6.98 -7.07
CA LEU A 108 7.55 -7.63 -7.56
C LEU A 108 7.62 -7.73 -9.08
N LYS A 109 7.23 -8.87 -9.63
CA LYS A 109 6.90 -8.97 -11.05
C LYS A 109 5.41 -8.67 -11.22
N ARG A 110 5.09 -7.73 -12.11
CA ARG A 110 3.72 -7.33 -12.41
C ARG A 110 3.52 -7.21 -13.91
N LYS A 111 2.33 -7.59 -14.37
CA LYS A 111 1.92 -7.39 -15.75
C LYS A 111 1.21 -6.05 -15.84
N VAL A 112 1.58 -5.25 -16.85
CA VAL A 112 0.94 -3.95 -17.10
C VAL A 112 -0.47 -4.18 -17.64
N ALA A 113 -1.46 -3.55 -17.00
CA ALA A 113 -2.85 -3.62 -17.43
C ALA A 113 -3.10 -2.77 -18.70
N ASN A 114 -4.26 -2.95 -19.33
CA ASN A 114 -4.59 -2.26 -20.59
C ASN A 114 -4.70 -0.74 -20.44
N ASP A 115 -4.87 -0.23 -19.23
CA ASP A 115 -4.90 1.19 -18.88
C ASP A 115 -3.49 1.77 -18.62
N ALA A 116 -2.43 1.02 -18.95
CA ALA A 116 -1.03 1.39 -18.70
C ALA A 116 -0.75 1.65 -17.21
N LEU A 117 -1.40 0.89 -16.32
CA LEU A 117 -1.17 0.93 -14.88
C LEU A 117 -0.66 -0.41 -14.36
N VAL A 118 0.04 -0.35 -13.22
CA VAL A 118 0.53 -1.50 -12.47
C VAL A 118 0.02 -1.42 -11.02
N ASP A 119 -0.51 -2.53 -10.51
CA ASP A 119 -1.03 -2.63 -9.15
C ASP A 119 0.05 -3.06 -8.14
N VAL A 120 0.20 -2.26 -7.08
CA VAL A 120 1.17 -2.45 -6.00
C VAL A 120 0.51 -2.02 -4.70
N ASP A 121 0.39 -2.92 -3.73
CA ASP A 121 -0.22 -2.66 -2.42
C ASP A 121 -1.60 -1.96 -2.51
N THR A 122 -2.44 -2.34 -3.49
CA THR A 122 -3.77 -1.74 -3.74
C THR A 122 -3.72 -0.31 -4.28
N VAL A 123 -2.54 0.19 -4.66
CA VAL A 123 -2.35 1.48 -5.34
C VAL A 123 -1.94 1.23 -6.78
N ARG A 124 -2.49 2.01 -7.71
CA ARG A 124 -2.21 1.86 -9.15
C ARG A 124 -1.24 2.92 -9.63
N TYR A 125 -0.12 2.49 -10.22
CA TYR A 125 0.95 3.36 -10.69
C TYR A 125 1.03 3.33 -12.21
N SER A 126 1.11 4.49 -12.84
CA SER A 126 1.23 4.60 -14.30
C SER A 126 2.58 4.14 -14.83
N VAL A 127 2.59 3.60 -16.05
CA VAL A 127 3.79 3.25 -16.81
C VAL A 127 3.61 3.72 -18.25
N PRO A 128 4.71 3.93 -19.01
CA PRO A 128 4.62 4.28 -20.42
C PRO A 128 3.69 3.33 -21.18
N HIS A 129 2.73 3.88 -21.96
CA HIS A 129 1.69 3.11 -22.65
C HIS A 129 2.25 2.01 -23.59
N ARG A 130 3.49 2.18 -24.06
CA ARG A 130 4.20 1.20 -24.90
C ARG A 130 4.45 -0.14 -24.19
N LEU A 131 4.35 -0.17 -22.86
CA LEU A 131 4.58 -1.35 -22.03
C LEU A 131 3.28 -2.09 -21.68
N VAL A 132 2.13 -1.70 -22.25
CA VAL A 132 0.85 -2.39 -22.01
C VAL A 132 0.97 -3.88 -22.35
N ARG A 133 0.50 -4.74 -21.43
CA ARG A 133 0.59 -6.22 -21.46
C ARG A 133 2.00 -6.80 -21.26
N GLU A 134 3.05 -5.98 -21.16
CA GLU A 134 4.39 -6.45 -20.82
C GLU A 134 4.54 -6.75 -19.32
N SER A 135 5.59 -7.50 -18.99
CA SER A 135 5.98 -7.78 -17.60
C SER A 135 7.05 -6.80 -17.14
N VAL A 136 6.78 -6.09 -16.05
CA VAL A 136 7.69 -5.14 -15.43
C VAL A 136 8.09 -5.61 -14.03
N GLU A 137 9.27 -5.20 -13.61
CA GLU A 137 9.75 -5.39 -12.25
C GLU A 137 9.56 -4.12 -11.45
N VAL A 138 8.82 -4.21 -10.36
CA VAL A 138 8.53 -3.10 -9.46
C VAL A 138 9.37 -3.25 -8.20
N GLN A 139 10.21 -2.26 -7.91
CA GLN A 139 10.91 -2.12 -6.65
C GLN A 139 10.14 -1.15 -5.75
N VAL A 140 9.49 -1.69 -4.72
CA VAL A 140 8.72 -0.92 -3.73
C VAL A 140 9.67 -0.50 -2.63
N GLY A 141 9.97 0.80 -2.54
CA GLY A 141 10.72 1.40 -1.43
C GLY A 141 9.81 1.98 -0.35
N GLU A 142 10.40 2.67 0.61
CA GLU A 142 9.65 3.34 1.69
C GLU A 142 8.92 4.59 1.19
N GLN A 143 9.62 5.44 0.42
CA GLN A 143 9.09 6.71 -0.07
C GLN A 143 8.70 6.68 -1.55
N GLN A 144 9.23 5.73 -2.32
CA GLN A 144 9.07 5.70 -3.78
C GLN A 144 8.92 4.28 -4.31
N VAL A 145 8.21 4.17 -5.43
CA VAL A 145 8.04 2.96 -6.22
C VAL A 145 8.76 3.14 -7.55
N ARG A 146 9.71 2.25 -7.85
CA ARG A 146 10.48 2.28 -9.11
C ARG A 146 10.05 1.11 -9.98
N ILE A 147 9.81 1.37 -11.25
CA ILE A 147 9.34 0.37 -12.21
C ILE A 147 10.42 0.20 -13.27
N PHE A 148 10.80 -1.04 -13.51
CA PHE A 148 11.83 -1.45 -14.45
C PHE A 148 11.25 -2.35 -15.54
N HIS A 149 11.68 -2.15 -16.77
CA HIS A 149 11.39 -3.04 -17.89
C HIS A 149 12.71 -3.50 -18.50
N ALA A 150 12.93 -4.82 -18.59
CA ALA A 150 14.19 -5.40 -19.08
C ALA A 150 15.46 -4.78 -18.43
N GLY A 151 15.39 -4.50 -17.12
CA GLY A 151 16.50 -3.91 -16.35
C GLY A 151 16.67 -2.38 -16.49
N LYS A 152 15.88 -1.71 -17.34
CA LYS A 152 15.89 -0.25 -17.48
C LYS A 152 14.79 0.38 -16.63
N LEU A 153 15.12 1.45 -15.90
CA LEU A 153 14.13 2.23 -15.14
C LEU A 153 13.21 2.94 -16.12
N VAL A 154 11.91 2.68 -16.03
CA VAL A 154 10.88 3.24 -16.92
C VAL A 154 9.95 4.22 -16.24
N ALA A 155 9.78 4.12 -14.92
CA ALA A 155 8.98 5.06 -14.14
C ALA A 155 9.43 5.10 -12.68
N THR A 156 9.31 6.26 -12.04
CA THR A 156 9.49 6.44 -10.60
C THR A 156 8.33 7.24 -10.05
N HIS A 157 7.67 6.73 -9.01
CA HIS A 157 6.50 7.34 -8.38
C HIS A 157 6.71 7.52 -6.89
N ALA A 158 6.09 8.54 -6.29
CA ALA A 158 5.95 8.61 -4.84
C ALA A 158 5.06 7.48 -4.33
N ARG A 159 5.39 6.88 -3.18
CA ARG A 159 4.61 5.76 -2.62
C ARG A 159 3.28 6.27 -2.07
N GLY A 160 2.18 5.81 -2.65
CA GLY A 160 0.84 6.00 -2.10
C GLY A 160 0.62 5.16 -0.85
N LYS A 161 0.06 5.76 0.20
CA LYS A 161 -0.36 5.07 1.44
C LYS A 161 -1.87 4.82 1.49
N GLU A 162 -2.64 5.56 0.69
CA GLU A 162 -4.09 5.44 0.61
C GLU A 162 -4.50 4.26 -0.30
N PRO A 163 -5.31 3.30 0.19
CA PRO A 163 -5.82 2.22 -0.64
C PRO A 163 -6.62 2.76 -1.84
N HIS A 164 -6.52 2.07 -2.98
CA HIS A 164 -7.23 2.38 -4.22
C HIS A 164 -6.85 3.73 -4.88
N ALA A 165 -5.83 4.42 -4.37
CA ALA A 165 -5.29 5.61 -5.02
C ALA A 165 -4.67 5.30 -6.39
N ARG A 166 -4.61 6.32 -7.25
CA ARG A 166 -3.94 6.28 -8.55
C ARG A 166 -2.83 7.33 -8.57
N VAL A 167 -1.60 6.91 -8.81
CA VAL A 167 -0.44 7.79 -9.00
C VAL A 167 -0.07 7.78 -10.48
N VAL A 168 -0.42 8.87 -11.15
CA VAL A 168 -0.31 9.01 -12.60
C VAL A 168 0.71 10.08 -12.94
N ASP A 169 1.61 9.75 -13.86
CA ASP A 169 2.43 10.70 -14.58
C ASP A 169 1.85 10.76 -16.01
N GLU A 170 1.39 11.94 -16.40
CA GLU A 170 0.73 12.18 -17.68
C GLU A 170 1.68 11.95 -18.87
N ALA A 171 3.00 12.12 -18.66
CA ALA A 171 4.02 11.88 -19.68
C ALA A 171 4.00 10.43 -20.19
N HIS A 172 3.51 9.49 -19.37
CA HIS A 172 3.39 8.08 -19.78
C HIS A 172 2.40 7.83 -20.92
N TRP A 173 1.45 8.75 -21.12
CA TRP A 173 0.43 8.66 -22.17
C TRP A 173 0.72 9.57 -23.36
N GLU A 174 1.85 10.27 -23.38
CA GLU A 174 2.25 11.09 -24.52
C GLU A 174 2.34 10.26 -25.81
N GLY A 175 1.70 10.76 -26.87
CA GLY A 175 1.62 10.09 -28.17
C GLY A 175 0.58 8.96 -28.26
N LEU A 176 -0.14 8.66 -27.18
CA LEU A 176 -1.28 7.73 -27.21
C LEU A 176 -2.48 8.35 -27.94
N TRP A 177 -2.74 9.64 -27.69
CA TRP A 177 -3.67 10.43 -28.48
C TRP A 177 -2.93 11.12 -29.62
N ARG A 178 -3.25 10.74 -30.86
CA ARG A 178 -2.96 11.59 -32.01
C ARG A 178 -4.00 12.71 -31.98
N PRO A 179 -3.64 14.00 -31.85
CA PRO A 179 -4.58 15.06 -32.16
C PRO A 179 -5.06 14.81 -33.58
N ARG A 180 -6.38 14.71 -33.74
CA ARG A 180 -6.96 14.62 -35.07
C ARG A 180 -6.62 15.95 -35.74
N THR A 181 -5.67 15.92 -36.68
CA THR A 181 -5.44 17.05 -37.57
C THR A 181 -6.73 17.22 -38.36
N VAL A 182 -7.58 18.13 -37.92
CA VAL A 182 -8.71 18.57 -38.72
C VAL A 182 -8.07 19.52 -39.72
N GLU A 183 -7.67 19.00 -40.88
CA GLU A 183 -7.45 19.90 -42.00
C GLU A 183 -8.77 20.64 -42.24
N PRO A 184 -8.75 21.99 -42.33
CA PRO A 184 -9.95 22.72 -42.67
C PRO A 184 -10.40 22.22 -44.05
N VAL A 185 -11.48 21.46 -44.06
CA VAL A 185 -12.10 21.02 -45.31
C VAL A 185 -12.76 22.26 -45.90
N GLU A 186 -12.03 23.00 -46.73
CA GLU A 186 -12.59 23.98 -47.66
C GLU A 186 -13.38 23.22 -48.73
N GLY A 187 -14.55 22.72 -48.34
CA GLY A 187 -15.41 21.93 -49.19
C GLY A 187 -16.76 21.80 -48.53
N SER A 188 -17.75 22.47 -49.14
CA SER A 188 -19.19 22.33 -48.88
C SER A 188 -19.50 20.98 -48.23
N SER A 189 -19.81 21.00 -46.94
CA SER A 189 -20.06 19.76 -46.21
C SER A 189 -21.13 18.94 -46.93
N LYS A 190 -21.10 17.62 -46.82
CA LYS A 190 -22.15 16.74 -47.39
C LYS A 190 -23.57 17.09 -46.90
N LEU A 191 -23.71 17.95 -45.88
CA LEU A 191 -24.99 18.49 -45.42
C LEU A 191 -25.57 19.52 -46.40
N ALA A 192 -24.73 20.28 -47.11
CA ALA A 192 -25.16 21.21 -48.15
C ALA A 192 -25.83 20.49 -49.34
N VAL A 193 -25.41 19.25 -49.63
CA VAL A 193 -26.06 18.37 -50.62
C VAL A 193 -27.50 17.99 -50.21
N HIS A 194 -27.85 18.12 -48.93
CA HIS A 194 -29.20 17.85 -48.42
C HIS A 194 -29.97 19.12 -48.07
N GLY A 195 -29.46 20.30 -48.48
CA GLY A 195 -30.09 21.60 -48.20
C GLY A 195 -30.16 21.93 -46.72
N ARG A 196 -29.32 21.32 -45.88
CA ARG A 196 -29.30 21.54 -44.43
C ARG A 196 -27.97 22.16 -44.03
N SER A 197 -28.05 23.25 -43.28
CA SER A 197 -26.90 23.89 -42.68
C SER A 197 -26.57 23.25 -41.33
N LEU A 198 -25.35 23.50 -40.81
CA LEU A 198 -25.01 23.11 -39.44
C LEU A 198 -25.87 23.88 -38.40
N GLU A 199 -26.38 25.06 -38.77
CA GLU A 199 -27.25 25.88 -37.92
C GLU A 199 -28.60 25.21 -37.69
N ASP A 200 -29.15 24.52 -38.71
CA ASP A 200 -30.41 23.79 -38.59
C ASP A 200 -30.34 22.68 -37.52
N TYR A 201 -29.18 22.03 -37.42
CA TYR A 201 -28.96 21.00 -36.40
C TYR A 201 -28.69 21.61 -35.02
N ALA A 202 -27.99 22.73 -34.93
CA ALA A 202 -27.79 23.45 -33.68
C ALA A 202 -29.12 23.89 -33.06
N ALA A 203 -30.05 24.39 -33.89
CA ALA A 203 -31.39 24.77 -33.45
C ALA A 203 -32.21 23.58 -32.90
N VAL A 204 -32.11 22.39 -33.53
CA VAL A 204 -32.78 21.17 -33.04
C VAL A 204 -32.21 20.72 -31.69
N VAL A 205 -30.89 20.80 -31.50
CA VAL A 205 -30.23 20.42 -30.24
C VAL A 205 -30.60 21.38 -29.12
N GLU A 206 -30.62 22.69 -29.36
CA GLU A 206 -31.11 23.66 -28.37
C GLU A 206 -32.58 23.44 -28.00
N HIS A 207 -33.42 23.13 -28.98
CA HIS A 207 -34.84 22.93 -28.75
C HIS A 207 -35.13 21.61 -28.02
N ALA A 208 -34.32 20.58 -28.24
CA ALA A 208 -34.36 19.32 -27.49
C ALA A 208 -33.88 19.50 -26.04
N GLY A 209 -32.85 20.33 -25.82
CA GLY A 209 -32.35 20.66 -24.48
C GLY A 209 -33.38 21.40 -23.60
N LYS A 210 -34.26 22.21 -24.21
CA LYS A 210 -35.33 22.93 -23.48
C LYS A 210 -36.53 22.07 -23.09
N ARG A 211 -36.74 20.90 -23.72
CA ARG A 211 -37.85 19.98 -23.39
C ARG A 211 -37.55 18.99 -22.26
N GLY A 212 -36.29 18.90 -21.82
CA GLY A 212 -35.87 18.04 -20.70
C GLY A 212 -35.76 18.75 -19.34
N ALA A 213 -36.17 20.02 -19.25
CA ALA A 213 -36.05 20.85 -18.05
C ALA A 213 -37.40 21.34 -17.49
N ALA A 214 -38.47 20.58 -17.72
CA ALA A 214 -39.79 20.78 -17.10
C ALA A 214 -40.25 19.49 -16.42
#